data_AF-A0A4S4LID3-F1
#
_entry.id   AF-A0A4S4LID3-F1
#
_cell.length_a   1.000
_cell.length_b   1.000
_cell.length_c   1.000
_cell.angle_alpha   90.00
_cell.angle_beta   90.00
_cell.angle_gamma   90.00
#
_symmetry.space_group_name_H-M   'P 1'
#
loop_
_entity.id
_entity.type
_entity.pdbx_description
1 polymer ?
#
loop_
_entity_poly.entity_id
_entity_poly.type
_entity_poly.pdbx_seq_one_letter_code
_entity_poly.pdbx_strand_id
1 'polypeptide(L)'
;MAFSCLNPDFSIRCLPEDVVFDVEKARLVEGSEVFSDMFNCCELEKEEKLTRSMDVYEFAGDFSLVLRLLHDTPSNSIPLPKSKGQHVSDSIAAIPLPILPRLFALADKYAFTSSVLQGMYSHLDMHTTASPLKVYGIAIRLSLQDIADAASAFLIAPPLHTYASHEIKDIPTADAYHDLLLLQHHRSVKIKELLENAQLFPHGYGACPTHATSIKARWEKERSILLPRTDAGGLIIPLTYLSGILLRK
;
A
#
# COMPACT_ATOMS: atom_id res chain seq x y z
N MET A 1 -2.54 19.92 -12.10
CA MET A 1 -2.74 19.54 -13.51
C MET A 1 -4.24 19.45 -13.77
N ALA A 2 -4.73 19.84 -14.94
CA ALA A 2 -6.13 19.67 -15.33
C ALA A 2 -6.34 18.27 -15.94
N PHE A 3 -7.56 17.73 -15.90
CA PHE A 3 -7.91 16.50 -16.61
C PHE A 3 -8.21 16.84 -18.08
N SER A 4 -7.87 15.95 -19.01
CA SER A 4 -8.19 16.11 -20.43
C SER A 4 -8.46 14.73 -21.05
N CYS A 5 -9.59 14.59 -21.73
CA CYS A 5 -9.93 13.39 -22.49
C CYS A 5 -9.62 13.61 -23.98
N LEU A 6 -9.02 12.62 -24.64
CA LEU A 6 -8.67 12.71 -26.07
C LEU A 6 -9.89 12.58 -27.00
N ASN A 7 -10.84 11.72 -26.64
CA ASN A 7 -12.01 11.39 -27.46
C ASN A 7 -13.30 11.52 -26.64
N PRO A 8 -13.68 12.72 -26.20
CA PRO A 8 -14.87 12.87 -25.38
C PRO A 8 -16.16 12.68 -26.18
N ASP A 9 -17.13 12.00 -25.59
CA ASP A 9 -18.48 11.81 -26.12
C ASP A 9 -19.58 12.35 -25.19
N PHE A 10 -19.18 12.92 -24.05
CA PHE A 10 -20.07 13.47 -23.03
C PHE A 10 -19.39 14.56 -22.19
N SER A 11 -20.17 15.44 -21.56
CA SER A 11 -19.64 16.51 -20.70
C SER A 11 -20.25 16.44 -19.31
N ILE A 12 -19.44 16.62 -18.26
CA ILE A 12 -19.90 16.65 -16.87
C ILE A 12 -19.55 17.99 -16.25
N ARG A 13 -20.56 18.70 -15.73
CA ARG A 13 -20.40 20.00 -15.10
C ARG A 13 -20.43 19.90 -13.58
N CYS A 14 -19.38 20.38 -12.92
CA CYS A 14 -19.28 20.47 -11.47
C CYS A 14 -19.94 21.77 -10.98
N LEU A 15 -21.08 21.66 -10.31
CA LEU A 15 -21.94 22.80 -9.95
C LEU A 15 -21.29 23.85 -9.02
N PRO A 16 -20.52 23.49 -7.98
CA PRO A 16 -19.93 24.48 -7.06
C PRO A 16 -19.00 25.50 -7.73
N GLU A 17 -18.35 25.11 -8.83
CA GLU A 17 -17.32 25.92 -9.52
C GLU A 17 -17.68 26.18 -11.00
N ASP A 18 -18.82 25.68 -11.48
CA ASP A 18 -19.27 25.71 -12.89
C ASP A 18 -18.21 25.21 -13.90
N VAL A 19 -17.35 24.28 -13.47
CA VAL A 19 -16.29 23.69 -14.30
C VAL A 19 -16.84 22.50 -15.08
N VAL A 20 -16.61 22.48 -16.39
CA VAL A 20 -17.03 21.40 -17.27
C VAL A 20 -15.85 20.50 -17.62
N PHE A 21 -16.05 19.19 -17.54
CA PHE A 21 -15.10 18.17 -17.95
C PHE A 21 -15.67 17.38 -19.13
N ASP A 22 -14.91 17.32 -20.23
CA ASP A 22 -15.23 16.46 -21.37
C ASP A 22 -14.65 15.06 -21.13
N VAL A 23 -15.50 14.04 -21.23
CA VAL A 23 -15.24 12.65 -20.79
C VAL A 23 -15.71 11.64 -21.83
N GLU A 24 -15.27 10.39 -21.66
CA GLU A 24 -15.66 9.23 -22.47
C GLU A 24 -16.55 8.33 -21.60
N LYS A 25 -17.84 8.20 -21.95
CA LYS A 25 -18.82 7.44 -21.16
C LYS A 25 -18.37 6.01 -20.91
N ALA A 26 -17.78 5.37 -21.91
CA ALA A 26 -17.34 3.98 -21.82
C ALA A 26 -16.40 3.76 -20.61
N ARG A 27 -15.48 4.69 -20.34
CA ARG A 27 -14.55 4.63 -19.21
C ARG A 27 -15.25 4.81 -17.86
N LEU A 28 -16.22 5.72 -17.79
CA LEU A 28 -17.01 5.93 -16.59
C LEU A 28 -17.84 4.70 -16.24
N VAL A 29 -18.52 4.10 -17.23
CA VAL A 29 -19.32 2.88 -17.07
C VAL A 29 -18.44 1.69 -16.67
N GLU A 30 -17.28 1.53 -17.30
CA GLU A 30 -16.35 0.44 -16.99
C GLU A 30 -15.80 0.51 -15.55
N GLY A 31 -15.55 1.72 -15.05
CA GLY A 31 -14.90 1.93 -13.76
C GLY A 31 -15.83 2.22 -12.58
N SER A 32 -17.13 2.48 -12.79
CA SER A 32 -18.07 2.87 -11.73
C SER A 32 -19.49 2.34 -11.97
N GLU A 33 -20.03 1.68 -10.95
CA GLU A 33 -21.41 1.17 -10.96
C GLU A 33 -22.43 2.32 -10.95
N VAL A 34 -22.15 3.41 -10.21
CA VAL A 34 -23.01 4.60 -10.19
C VAL A 34 -23.15 5.19 -11.59
N PHE A 35 -22.05 5.38 -12.33
CA PHE A 35 -22.14 5.91 -13.68
C PHE A 35 -22.83 4.94 -14.64
N SER A 36 -22.56 3.64 -14.52
CA SER A 36 -23.28 2.60 -15.28
C SER A 36 -24.79 2.72 -15.09
N ASP A 37 -25.27 2.74 -13.84
CA ASP A 37 -26.70 2.83 -13.53
C ASP A 37 -27.30 4.15 -14.00
N MET A 38 -26.61 5.26 -13.77
CA MET A 38 -27.05 6.59 -14.22
C MET A 38 -27.25 6.65 -15.73
N PHE A 39 -26.30 6.13 -16.53
CA PHE A 39 -26.44 6.15 -17.98
C PHE A 39 -27.52 5.18 -18.48
N ASN A 40 -27.66 4.01 -17.85
CA ASN A 40 -28.71 3.05 -18.19
C ASN A 40 -30.12 3.61 -17.94
N CYS A 41 -30.34 4.37 -16.86
CA CYS A 41 -31.62 5.02 -16.60
C CYS A 41 -31.98 6.07 -17.67
N CYS A 42 -31.00 6.86 -18.09
CA CYS A 42 -31.20 7.92 -19.09
C CYS A 42 -31.49 7.39 -20.50
N GLU A 43 -31.01 6.19 -20.85
CA GLU A 43 -31.23 5.60 -22.18
C GLU A 43 -32.63 5.01 -22.38
N LEU A 44 -33.42 4.88 -21.32
CA LEU A 44 -34.81 4.38 -21.40
C LEU A 44 -35.80 5.48 -21.82
N GLU A 45 -35.45 6.76 -21.64
CA GLU A 45 -36.27 7.92 -22.00
C GLU A 45 -36.02 8.33 -23.48
N LYS A 46 -36.41 7.45 -24.40
CA LYS A 46 -35.90 7.38 -25.78
C LYS A 46 -36.29 8.47 -26.79
N GLU A 47 -37.01 9.56 -26.48
CA GLU A 47 -37.60 10.36 -27.57
C GLU A 47 -37.32 11.87 -27.63
N GLU A 48 -36.73 12.51 -26.62
CA GLU A 48 -36.50 13.97 -26.70
C GLU A 48 -35.09 14.37 -26.27
N LYS A 49 -34.20 14.57 -27.26
CA LYS A 49 -32.84 15.13 -27.14
C LYS A 49 -32.02 14.55 -25.98
N LEU A 50 -31.26 13.49 -26.27
CA LEU A 50 -30.15 13.03 -25.43
C LEU A 50 -29.28 14.23 -25.01
N THR A 51 -29.48 14.69 -23.78
CA THR A 51 -28.67 15.76 -23.21
C THR A 51 -27.26 15.18 -23.08
N ARG A 52 -26.31 15.68 -23.87
CA ARG A 52 -24.91 15.22 -23.86
C ARG A 52 -24.10 15.74 -22.67
N SER A 53 -24.81 16.12 -21.62
CA SER A 53 -24.21 16.66 -20.41
C SER A 53 -24.98 16.26 -19.17
N MET A 54 -24.28 16.15 -18.06
CA MET A 54 -24.88 16.02 -16.73
C MET A 54 -24.22 16.99 -15.75
N ASP A 55 -24.97 17.33 -14.71
CA ASP A 55 -24.47 18.13 -13.59
C ASP A 55 -24.15 17.21 -12.40
N VAL A 56 -23.02 17.46 -11.74
CA VAL A 56 -22.63 16.81 -10.50
C VAL A 56 -22.35 17.84 -9.41
N TYR A 57 -22.72 17.51 -8.18
CA TYR A 57 -22.44 18.35 -7.03
C TYR A 57 -21.12 17.89 -6.36
N GLU A 58 -20.00 18.28 -6.98
CA GLU A 58 -18.65 18.03 -6.50
C GLU A 58 -17.73 19.21 -6.77
N PHE A 59 -16.67 19.37 -6.00
CA PHE A 59 -15.57 20.25 -6.37
C PHE A 59 -14.81 19.66 -7.56
N ALA A 60 -14.47 20.51 -8.53
CA ALA A 60 -13.73 20.16 -9.72
C ALA A 60 -12.38 19.50 -9.39
N GLY A 61 -11.74 19.91 -8.28
CA GLY A 61 -10.52 19.31 -7.78
C GLY A 61 -10.70 17.81 -7.44
N ASP A 62 -11.72 17.48 -6.66
CA ASP A 62 -12.09 16.09 -6.33
C ASP A 62 -12.47 15.29 -7.57
N PHE A 63 -13.36 15.86 -8.38
CA PHE A 63 -13.89 15.18 -9.54
C PHE A 63 -12.82 14.91 -10.60
N SER A 64 -11.85 15.81 -10.76
CA SER A 64 -10.70 15.57 -11.64
C SER A 64 -9.86 14.36 -11.24
N LEU A 65 -9.83 14.00 -9.94
CA LEU A 65 -9.14 12.81 -9.46
C LEU A 65 -9.93 11.54 -9.84
N VAL A 66 -11.26 11.58 -9.70
CA VAL A 66 -12.16 10.50 -10.15
C VAL A 66 -11.96 10.25 -11.64
N LEU A 67 -12.06 11.31 -12.46
CA LEU A 67 -11.92 11.19 -13.90
C LEU A 67 -10.56 10.65 -14.32
N ARG A 68 -9.47 11.12 -13.71
CA ARG A 68 -8.13 10.54 -13.97
C ARG A 68 -8.08 9.06 -13.65
N LEU A 69 -8.61 8.65 -12.50
CA LEU A 69 -8.53 7.25 -12.10
C LEU A 69 -9.34 6.34 -13.03
N LEU A 70 -10.50 6.79 -13.52
CA LEU A 70 -11.36 6.01 -14.40
C LEU A 70 -10.86 5.98 -15.86
N HIS A 71 -10.20 7.04 -16.32
CA HIS A 71 -9.67 7.12 -17.69
C HIS A 71 -8.25 6.57 -17.83
N ASP A 72 -7.41 6.85 -16.85
CA ASP A 72 -6.01 6.44 -16.79
C ASP A 72 -5.83 5.47 -15.62
N THR A 73 -6.63 4.39 -15.59
CA THR A 73 -6.57 3.38 -14.53
C THR A 73 -5.12 2.91 -14.41
N PRO A 74 -4.48 3.17 -13.25
CA PRO A 74 -3.07 2.91 -13.15
C PRO A 74 -2.90 1.39 -13.20
N SER A 75 -2.05 0.94 -14.12
CA SER A 75 -1.88 -0.47 -14.41
C SER A 75 -1.63 -1.24 -13.11
N ASN A 76 -2.43 -2.27 -12.87
CA ASN A 76 -2.19 -3.24 -11.80
C ASN A 76 -0.78 -3.79 -12.01
N SER A 77 0.20 -3.27 -11.26
CA SER A 77 1.53 -3.83 -11.22
C SER A 77 1.45 -5.10 -10.38
N ILE A 78 0.76 -6.13 -10.89
CA ILE A 78 0.89 -7.47 -10.33
C ILE A 78 2.38 -7.77 -10.43
N PRO A 79 3.10 -7.97 -9.32
CA PRO A 79 4.48 -8.38 -9.38
C PRO A 79 4.46 -9.79 -9.99
N LEU A 80 4.63 -9.91 -11.31
CA LEU A 80 4.87 -11.22 -11.90
C LEU A 80 6.08 -11.81 -11.17
N PRO A 81 6.02 -13.10 -10.76
CA PRO A 81 7.12 -13.74 -10.07
C PRO A 81 8.38 -13.53 -10.90
N LYS A 82 9.35 -12.80 -10.32
CA LYS A 82 10.57 -12.32 -10.98
C LYS A 82 11.24 -13.49 -11.70
N SER A 83 10.98 -13.64 -13.00
CA SER A 83 11.73 -14.55 -13.84
C SER A 83 13.16 -14.02 -13.87
N LYS A 84 14.10 -14.86 -13.45
CA LYS A 84 15.52 -14.50 -13.38
C LYS A 84 16.00 -14.15 -14.79
N GLY A 85 16.13 -12.86 -15.11
CA GLY A 85 16.86 -12.42 -16.30
C GLY A 85 16.29 -11.26 -17.09
N GLN A 86 15.09 -10.73 -16.78
CA GLN A 86 14.52 -9.63 -17.55
C GLN A 86 14.68 -8.28 -16.83
N HIS A 87 15.67 -7.51 -17.28
CA HIS A 87 15.74 -6.07 -17.06
C HIS A 87 14.57 -5.41 -17.81
N VAL A 88 13.55 -4.97 -17.09
CA VAL A 88 12.41 -4.16 -17.59
C VAL A 88 12.15 -3.11 -16.50
N SER A 89 12.49 -1.85 -16.74
CA SER A 89 11.70 -0.80 -17.41
C SER A 89 10.79 -0.09 -16.41
N ASP A 90 10.90 1.25 -16.42
CA ASP A 90 10.03 2.27 -15.85
C ASP A 90 9.29 1.90 -14.56
N SER A 91 9.88 2.36 -13.44
CA SER A 91 9.22 2.39 -12.15
C SER A 91 7.87 3.11 -12.30
N ILE A 92 6.78 2.36 -12.39
CA ILE A 92 5.41 2.90 -12.34
C ILE A 92 5.34 3.73 -11.07
N ALA A 93 5.20 5.05 -11.22
CA ALA A 93 5.14 5.95 -10.08
C ALA A 93 3.86 5.64 -9.29
N ALA A 94 4.02 5.15 -8.06
CA ALA A 94 2.89 4.87 -7.20
C ALA A 94 2.05 6.15 -6.96
N ILE A 95 0.73 6.02 -6.90
CA ILE A 95 -0.13 7.14 -6.51
C ILE A 95 0.36 7.67 -5.16
N PRO A 96 0.61 8.98 -5.00
CA PRO A 96 1.07 9.54 -3.73
C PRO A 96 0.13 9.20 -2.56
N LEU A 97 0.71 8.68 -1.47
CA LEU A 97 -0.04 8.28 -0.28
C LEU A 97 -0.97 9.35 0.31
N PRO A 98 -0.64 10.67 0.32
CA PRO A 98 -1.56 11.70 0.81
C PRO A 98 -2.88 11.79 0.02
N ILE A 99 -2.90 11.32 -1.23
CA ILE A 99 -4.07 11.38 -2.12
C ILE A 99 -4.92 10.11 -1.98
N LEU A 100 -4.32 8.96 -1.66
CA LEU A 100 -5.01 7.67 -1.60
C LEU A 100 -6.23 7.64 -0.65
N PRO A 101 -6.18 8.14 0.60
CA PRO A 101 -7.37 8.16 1.48
C PRO A 101 -8.55 8.91 0.87
N ARG A 102 -8.26 10.03 0.18
CA ARG A 102 -9.28 10.83 -0.51
C ARG A 102 -9.87 10.06 -1.69
N LEU A 103 -9.04 9.36 -2.46
CA LEU A 103 -9.50 8.50 -3.54
C LEU A 103 -10.37 7.34 -3.03
N PHE A 104 -10.03 6.71 -1.90
CA PHE A 104 -10.86 5.65 -1.33
C PHE A 104 -12.24 6.17 -0.88
N ALA A 105 -12.31 7.38 -0.33
CA ALA A 105 -13.59 8.01 0.00
C ALA A 105 -14.43 8.31 -1.27
N LEU A 106 -13.79 8.74 -2.36
CA LEU A 106 -14.45 8.93 -3.65
C LEU A 106 -14.87 7.59 -4.27
N ALA A 107 -14.07 6.54 -4.10
CA ALA A 107 -14.36 5.20 -4.60
C ALA A 107 -15.63 4.60 -3.97
N ASP A 108 -15.83 4.83 -2.67
CA ASP A 108 -17.06 4.46 -1.96
C ASP A 108 -18.26 5.27 -2.51
N LYS A 109 -18.12 6.59 -2.64
CA LYS A 109 -19.18 7.48 -3.16
C LYS A 109 -19.62 7.13 -4.58
N TYR A 110 -18.68 6.78 -5.46
CA TYR A 110 -18.93 6.47 -6.86
C TYR A 110 -19.04 4.97 -7.16
N ALA A 111 -19.02 4.12 -6.13
CA ALA A 111 -19.03 2.66 -6.26
C ALA A 111 -18.07 2.17 -7.37
N PHE A 112 -16.77 2.45 -7.20
CA PHE A 112 -15.78 2.00 -8.17
C PHE A 112 -15.76 0.48 -8.29
N THR A 113 -15.55 -0.01 -9.51
CA THR A 113 -15.51 -1.46 -9.76
C THR A 113 -14.32 -2.10 -9.07
N SER A 114 -14.44 -3.40 -8.78
CA SER A 114 -13.38 -4.18 -8.13
C SER A 114 -12.03 -4.08 -8.87
N SER A 115 -12.03 -3.96 -10.21
CA SER A 115 -10.81 -3.80 -10.99
C SER A 115 -10.03 -2.53 -10.62
N VAL A 116 -10.74 -1.40 -10.53
CA VAL A 116 -10.17 -0.10 -10.14
C VAL A 116 -9.69 -0.12 -8.69
N LEU A 117 -10.51 -0.69 -7.79
CA LEU A 117 -10.16 -0.84 -6.37
C LEU A 117 -8.90 -1.69 -6.18
N GLN A 118 -8.74 -2.80 -6.92
CA GLN A 118 -7.53 -3.63 -6.86
C GLN A 118 -6.28 -2.86 -7.28
N GLY A 119 -6.38 -1.99 -8.28
CA GLY A 119 -5.28 -1.08 -8.64
C GLY A 119 -4.92 -0.13 -7.51
N MET A 120 -5.91 0.49 -6.87
CA MET A 120 -5.69 1.35 -5.71
C MET A 120 -5.07 0.61 -4.53
N TYR A 121 -5.49 -0.63 -4.27
CA TYR A 121 -4.91 -1.49 -3.22
C TYR A 121 -3.45 -1.83 -3.54
N SER A 122 -3.12 -2.16 -4.79
CA SER A 122 -1.73 -2.37 -5.22
C SER A 122 -0.89 -1.11 -4.99
N HIS A 123 -1.42 0.08 -5.26
CA HIS A 123 -0.69 1.32 -4.98
C HIS A 123 -0.52 1.59 -3.49
N LEU A 124 -1.51 1.26 -2.66
CA LEU A 124 -1.38 1.34 -1.21
C LEU A 124 -0.28 0.40 -0.70
N ASP A 125 -0.23 -0.83 -1.23
CA ASP A 125 0.78 -1.84 -0.88
C ASP A 125 2.22 -1.39 -1.22
N MET A 126 2.41 -0.67 -2.33
CA MET A 126 3.72 -0.10 -2.69
C MET A 126 4.28 0.87 -1.63
N HIS A 127 3.42 1.46 -0.79
CA HIS A 127 3.85 2.36 0.30
C HIS A 127 4.16 1.64 1.62
N THR A 128 3.92 0.32 1.73
CA THR A 128 4.13 -0.46 2.97
C THR A 128 5.52 -0.28 3.55
N THR A 129 6.55 -0.19 2.70
CA THR A 129 7.95 -0.02 3.16
C THR A 129 8.28 1.40 3.58
N ALA A 130 7.75 2.40 2.88
CA ALA A 130 8.10 3.81 3.07
C ALA A 130 7.27 4.50 4.15
N SER A 131 6.03 4.05 4.37
CA SER A 131 5.10 4.65 5.34
C SER A 131 4.22 3.59 6.00
N PRO A 132 4.83 2.58 6.66
CA PRO A 132 4.11 1.40 7.16
C PRO A 132 2.99 1.72 8.15
N LEU A 133 3.17 2.68 9.06
CA LEU A 133 2.20 2.98 10.11
C LEU A 133 0.90 3.54 9.51
N LYS A 134 1.05 4.48 8.58
CA LYS A 134 -0.07 5.10 7.88
C LYS A 134 -0.77 4.11 6.97
N VAL A 135 -0.02 3.28 6.25
CA VAL A 135 -0.57 2.22 5.39
C VAL A 135 -1.34 1.20 6.22
N TYR A 136 -0.80 0.78 7.36
CA TYR A 136 -1.50 -0.09 8.31
C TYR A 136 -2.83 0.51 8.76
N GLY A 137 -2.84 1.77 9.20
CA GLY A 137 -4.06 2.45 9.63
C GLY A 137 -5.13 2.56 8.53
N ILE A 138 -4.71 2.86 7.30
CA ILE A 138 -5.61 2.90 6.12
C ILE A 138 -6.14 1.49 5.81
N ALA A 139 -5.26 0.48 5.78
CA ALA A 139 -5.63 -0.89 5.47
C ALA A 139 -6.64 -1.46 6.47
N ILE A 140 -6.45 -1.21 7.78
CA ILE A 140 -7.41 -1.60 8.82
C ILE A 140 -8.77 -0.93 8.60
N ARG A 141 -8.80 0.37 8.27
CA ARG A 141 -10.06 1.10 8.02
C ARG A 141 -10.84 0.54 6.84
N LEU A 142 -10.12 0.03 5.84
CA LEU A 142 -10.68 -0.57 4.63
C LEU A 142 -10.86 -2.09 4.73
N SER A 143 -10.59 -2.69 5.90
CA SER A 143 -10.64 -4.15 6.12
C SER A 143 -9.73 -4.95 5.18
N LEU A 144 -8.57 -4.40 4.81
CA LEU A 144 -7.57 -5.02 3.92
C LEU A 144 -6.49 -5.74 4.73
N GLN A 145 -6.83 -6.90 5.31
CA GLN A 145 -5.96 -7.59 6.27
C GLN A 145 -4.59 -7.95 5.68
N ASP A 146 -4.52 -8.41 4.43
CA ASP A 146 -3.26 -8.79 3.78
C ASP A 146 -2.25 -7.62 3.72
N ILE A 147 -2.74 -6.42 3.38
CA ILE A 147 -1.92 -5.20 3.32
C ILE A 147 -1.57 -4.72 4.73
N ALA A 148 -2.50 -4.83 5.68
CA ALA A 148 -2.22 -4.52 7.08
C ALA A 148 -1.11 -5.43 7.64
N ASP A 149 -1.17 -6.73 7.35
CA ASP A 149 -0.15 -7.70 7.76
C ASP A 149 1.20 -7.39 7.13
N ALA A 150 1.23 -7.09 5.83
CA ALA A 150 2.43 -6.67 5.11
C ALA A 150 3.04 -5.38 5.70
N ALA A 151 2.23 -4.35 5.92
CA ALA A 151 2.66 -3.09 6.52
C ALA A 151 3.19 -3.28 7.95
N SER A 152 2.50 -4.11 8.75
CA SER A 152 2.91 -4.40 10.13
C SER A 152 4.30 -5.02 10.20
N ALA A 153 4.71 -5.80 9.19
CA ALA A 153 6.02 -6.45 9.16
C ALA A 153 7.17 -5.43 9.17
N PHE A 154 6.93 -4.22 8.66
CA PHE A 154 7.87 -3.11 8.66
C PHE A 154 7.79 -2.23 9.92
N LEU A 155 6.84 -2.50 10.83
CA LEU A 155 6.66 -1.79 12.11
C LEU A 155 7.39 -2.44 13.30
N ILE A 156 8.29 -3.41 13.04
CA ILE A 156 9.12 -3.99 14.11
C ILE A 156 10.07 -2.92 14.68
N ALA A 157 10.61 -2.04 13.83
CA ALA A 157 11.46 -0.92 14.22
C ALA A 157 11.08 0.33 13.41
N PRO A 158 10.88 1.50 14.06
CA PRO A 158 11.09 1.77 15.48
C PRO A 158 9.92 1.28 16.39
N PRO A 159 10.08 1.25 17.73
CA PRO A 159 9.02 0.89 18.66
C PRO A 159 7.77 1.77 18.51
N LEU A 160 6.57 1.24 18.74
CA LEU A 160 5.34 2.05 18.64
C LEU A 160 5.31 3.29 19.56
N HIS A 161 6.01 3.26 20.69
CA HIS A 161 6.08 4.40 21.62
C HIS A 161 6.95 5.56 21.13
N THR A 162 7.74 5.37 20.07
CA THR A 162 8.59 6.45 19.53
C THR A 162 7.86 7.34 18.52
N TYR A 163 6.71 6.89 18.02
CA TYR A 163 5.89 7.68 17.11
C TYR A 163 5.18 8.80 17.86
N ALA A 164 5.04 9.95 17.20
CA ALA A 164 4.32 11.07 17.77
C ALA A 164 2.83 10.77 17.85
N SER A 165 2.14 11.40 18.81
CA SER A 165 0.70 11.18 19.00
C SER A 165 -0.15 11.49 17.75
N HIS A 166 0.32 12.35 16.86
CA HIS A 166 -0.40 12.64 15.61
C HIS A 166 -0.24 11.55 14.54
N GLU A 167 0.84 10.77 14.59
CA GLU A 167 1.07 9.63 13.69
C GLU A 167 0.28 8.40 14.17
N ILE A 168 0.23 8.17 15.48
CA ILE A 168 -0.57 7.08 16.07
C ILE A 168 -2.07 7.26 15.80
N LYS A 169 -2.55 8.49 15.63
CA LYS A 169 -3.95 8.79 15.25
C LYS A 169 -4.33 8.25 13.86
N ASP A 170 -3.36 7.85 13.04
CA ASP A 170 -3.66 7.18 11.77
C ASP A 170 -4.27 5.78 11.98
N ILE A 171 -4.04 5.16 13.14
CA ILE A 171 -4.67 3.89 13.53
C ILE A 171 -6.11 4.17 13.98
N PRO A 172 -7.13 3.58 13.33
CA PRO A 172 -8.52 3.99 13.51
C PRO A 172 -9.15 3.62 14.86
N THR A 173 -8.69 2.54 15.50
CA THR A 173 -9.29 2.01 16.74
C THR A 173 -8.24 1.65 17.78
N ALA A 174 -8.64 1.69 19.06
CA ALA A 174 -7.78 1.28 20.17
C ALA A 174 -7.43 -0.21 20.08
N ASP A 175 -8.36 -1.04 19.61
CA ASP A 175 -8.15 -2.47 19.41
C ASP A 175 -7.06 -2.73 18.37
N ALA A 176 -7.11 -2.06 17.21
CA ALA A 176 -6.08 -2.19 16.18
C ALA A 176 -4.69 -1.74 16.67
N TYR A 177 -4.64 -0.70 17.51
CA TYR A 177 -3.38 -0.28 18.15
C TYR A 177 -2.88 -1.35 19.13
N HIS A 178 -3.76 -1.93 19.94
CA HIS A 178 -3.41 -2.99 20.88
C HIS A 178 -2.93 -4.26 20.16
N ASP A 179 -3.62 -4.67 19.09
CA ASP A 179 -3.23 -5.82 18.27
C ASP A 179 -1.84 -5.64 17.66
N LEU A 180 -1.54 -4.43 17.16
CA LEU A 180 -0.22 -4.11 16.64
C LEU A 180 0.87 -4.14 17.72
N LEU A 181 0.56 -3.69 18.94
CA LEU A 181 1.47 -3.81 20.09
C LEU A 181 1.74 -5.27 20.46
N LEU A 182 0.70 -6.10 20.54
CA LEU A 182 0.83 -7.53 20.81
C LEU A 182 1.69 -8.22 19.74
N LEU A 183 1.45 -7.88 18.47
CA LEU A 183 2.19 -8.42 17.35
C LEU A 183 3.66 -7.99 17.37
N GLN A 184 3.95 -6.72 17.69
CA GLN A 184 5.32 -6.24 17.85
C GLN A 184 6.03 -6.96 19.00
N HIS A 185 5.37 -7.10 20.15
CA HIS A 185 5.91 -7.83 21.29
C HIS A 185 6.21 -9.29 20.94
N HIS A 186 5.25 -9.99 20.33
CA HIS A 186 5.42 -11.38 19.90
C HIS A 186 6.60 -11.54 18.92
N ARG A 187 6.71 -10.64 17.93
CA ARG A 187 7.83 -10.64 16.98
C ARG A 187 9.17 -10.42 17.67
N SER A 188 9.26 -9.49 18.62
CA SER A 188 10.48 -9.26 19.40
C SER A 188 10.89 -10.50 20.20
N VAL A 189 9.94 -11.15 20.88
CA VAL A 189 10.18 -12.41 21.61
C VAL A 189 10.66 -13.50 20.66
N LYS A 190 10.02 -13.68 19.50
CA LYS A 190 10.43 -14.70 18.53
C LYS A 190 11.79 -14.43 17.91
N ILE A 191 12.11 -13.17 17.60
CA ILE A 191 13.45 -12.80 17.11
C ILE A 191 14.50 -13.11 18.17
N LYS A 192 14.21 -12.84 19.44
CA LYS A 192 15.11 -13.16 20.56
C LYS A 192 15.33 -14.66 20.69
N GLU A 193 14.27 -15.46 20.70
CA GLU A 193 14.36 -16.92 20.70
C GLU A 193 15.19 -17.45 19.50
N LEU A 194 14.99 -16.88 18.31
CA LEU A 194 15.75 -17.26 17.11
C LEU A 194 17.23 -16.89 17.25
N LEU A 195 17.55 -15.70 17.74
CA LEU A 195 18.94 -15.28 17.98
C LEU A 195 19.59 -16.11 19.09
N GLU A 196 18.83 -16.51 20.11
CA GLU A 196 19.32 -17.33 21.21
C GLU A 196 19.64 -18.77 20.78
N ASN A 197 18.87 -19.31 19.84
CA ASN A 197 19.04 -20.67 19.35
C ASN A 197 19.82 -20.76 18.03
N ALA A 198 20.22 -19.62 17.46
CA ALA A 198 20.94 -19.56 16.19
C ALA A 198 22.32 -20.22 16.30
N GLN A 199 22.47 -21.34 15.60
CA GLN A 199 23.75 -22.03 15.43
C GLN A 199 24.46 -21.51 14.18
N LEU A 200 25.67 -20.98 14.35
CA LEU A 200 26.49 -20.49 13.24
C LEU A 200 26.85 -21.58 12.22
N PHE A 201 27.06 -22.82 12.69
CA PHE A 201 27.39 -23.97 11.86
C PHE A 201 26.46 -25.15 12.17
N PRO A 202 25.23 -25.16 11.63
CA PRO A 202 24.32 -26.29 11.79
C PRO A 202 25.00 -27.56 11.26
N HIS A 203 25.11 -28.60 12.09
CA HIS A 203 25.79 -29.85 11.75
C HIS A 203 27.27 -29.71 11.31
N GLY A 204 27.91 -28.58 11.59
CA GLY A 204 29.31 -28.31 11.20
C GLY A 204 29.50 -27.88 9.74
N TYR A 205 28.44 -27.70 8.94
CA TYR A 205 28.57 -27.23 7.56
C TYR A 205 29.23 -25.84 7.50
N GLY A 206 30.25 -25.70 6.64
CA GLY A 206 30.99 -24.44 6.47
C GLY A 206 32.03 -24.14 7.55
N ALA A 207 32.20 -25.00 8.56
CA ALA A 207 33.23 -24.83 9.58
C ALA A 207 34.62 -25.16 9.01
N CYS A 208 35.43 -24.13 8.77
CA CYS A 208 36.85 -24.30 8.48
C CYS A 208 37.61 -24.52 9.79
N PRO A 209 38.41 -25.60 9.97
CA PRO A 209 39.14 -25.86 11.22
C PRO A 209 40.01 -24.68 11.68
N THR A 210 40.60 -23.94 10.72
CA THR A 210 41.46 -22.78 10.99
C THR A 210 40.69 -21.55 11.47
N HIS A 211 39.45 -21.37 11.02
CA HIS A 211 38.67 -20.14 11.26
C HIS A 211 37.44 -20.34 12.15
N ALA A 212 37.03 -21.58 12.43
CA ALA A 212 35.78 -21.86 13.15
C ALA A 212 35.74 -21.18 14.52
N THR A 213 36.85 -21.20 15.26
CA THR A 213 36.95 -20.57 16.59
C THR A 213 36.82 -19.06 16.51
N SER A 214 37.50 -18.41 15.57
CA SER A 214 37.44 -16.94 15.44
C SER A 214 36.08 -16.46 14.94
N ILE A 215 35.44 -17.17 14.01
CA ILE A 215 34.09 -16.84 13.52
C ILE A 215 33.06 -17.09 14.62
N LYS A 216 33.14 -18.17 15.40
CA LYS A 216 32.27 -18.40 16.58
C LYS A 216 32.40 -17.28 17.60
N ALA A 217 33.64 -16.90 17.95
CA ALA A 217 33.88 -15.80 18.88
C ALA A 217 33.29 -14.47 18.36
N ARG A 218 33.43 -14.19 17.05
CA ARG A 218 32.81 -13.02 16.42
C ARG A 218 31.28 -13.09 16.47
N TRP A 219 30.70 -14.25 16.14
CA TRP A 219 29.25 -14.46 16.21
C TRP A 219 28.70 -14.23 17.61
N GLU A 220 29.32 -14.82 18.65
CA GLU A 220 28.85 -14.61 20.02
C GLU A 220 29.00 -13.16 20.48
N LYS A 221 30.07 -12.48 20.05
CA LYS A 221 30.22 -11.04 20.30
C LYS A 221 29.07 -10.25 19.67
N GLU A 222 28.79 -10.44 18.37
CA GLU A 222 27.68 -9.78 17.69
C GLU A 222 26.33 -10.12 18.33
N ARG A 223 26.08 -11.41 18.60
CA ARG A 223 24.85 -11.87 19.24
C ARG A 223 24.63 -11.23 20.61
N SER A 224 25.68 -11.09 21.42
CA SER A 224 25.60 -10.40 22.72
C SER A 224 25.27 -8.91 22.61
N ILE A 225 25.59 -8.28 21.47
CA ILE A 225 25.23 -6.89 21.17
C ILE A 225 23.79 -6.80 20.63
N LEU A 226 23.35 -7.78 19.83
CA LEU A 226 22.03 -7.78 19.21
C LEU A 226 20.91 -8.11 20.19
N LEU A 227 21.11 -9.07 21.10
CA LEU A 227 20.08 -9.53 22.04
C LEU A 227 19.49 -8.40 22.91
N PRO A 228 20.27 -7.49 23.52
CA PRO A 228 19.69 -6.39 24.27
C PRO A 228 18.93 -5.36 23.41
N ARG A 229 19.26 -5.27 22.11
CA ARG A 229 18.68 -4.28 21.19
C ARG A 229 17.33 -4.71 20.64
N THR A 230 17.00 -6.00 20.71
CA THR A 230 15.66 -6.50 20.34
C THR A 230 14.59 -5.97 21.28
N ASP A 231 14.92 -5.83 22.57
CA ASP A 231 13.99 -5.39 23.61
C ASP A 231 13.77 -3.86 23.60
N ALA A 232 14.78 -3.10 23.16
CA ALA A 232 14.69 -1.64 23.03
C ALA A 232 13.98 -1.17 21.75
N GLY A 233 13.51 -2.10 20.90
CA GLY A 233 13.04 -1.89 19.53
C GLY A 233 14.02 -1.09 18.64
N GLY A 234 15.30 -1.07 19.05
CA GLY A 234 16.40 -0.41 18.36
C GLY A 234 17.05 -1.29 17.30
N LEU A 235 16.36 -2.32 16.81
CA LEU A 235 16.78 -3.13 15.67
C LEU A 235 16.66 -2.32 14.38
N ILE A 236 17.52 -1.31 14.21
CA ILE A 236 17.95 -0.87 12.89
C ILE A 236 18.96 -1.91 12.39
N ILE A 237 18.52 -3.16 12.24
CA ILE A 237 19.24 -4.09 11.37
C ILE A 237 18.50 -3.97 10.04
N PRO A 238 19.10 -3.37 9.01
CA PRO A 238 18.58 -3.48 7.67
C PRO A 238 18.32 -4.96 7.42
N LEU A 239 17.10 -5.38 7.04
CA LEU A 239 16.82 -6.78 6.68
C LEU A 239 17.81 -7.30 5.63
N THR A 240 18.48 -6.40 4.90
CA THR A 240 19.61 -6.70 4.01
C THR A 240 20.82 -7.34 4.74
N TYR A 241 21.10 -6.99 5.99
CA TYR A 241 22.15 -7.64 6.80
C TYR A 241 21.79 -9.07 7.20
N LEU A 242 20.51 -9.36 7.48
CA LEU A 242 20.06 -10.73 7.73
C LEU A 242 20.00 -11.55 6.44
N SER A 243 19.66 -10.93 5.30
CA SER A 243 19.69 -11.59 3.98
C SER A 243 21.11 -12.02 3.57
N GLY A 244 22.15 -11.25 3.91
CA GLY A 244 23.54 -11.64 3.66
C GLY A 244 24.00 -12.88 4.45
N ILE A 245 23.39 -13.13 5.61
CA ILE A 245 23.71 -14.25 6.50
C ILE A 245 22.79 -15.46 6.24
N LEU A 246 21.54 -15.24 5.80
CA LEU A 246 20.54 -16.29 5.61
C LEU A 246 20.30 -16.71 4.13
N LEU A 247 20.71 -15.90 3.14
CA LEU A 247 20.44 -16.17 1.71
C LEU A 247 21.67 -16.45 0.84
N ARG A 248 22.83 -16.77 1.43
CA ARG A 248 23.89 -17.51 0.72
C ARG A 248 23.66 -19.02 0.87
N LYS A 249 22.65 -19.52 0.16
CA LYS A 249 22.50 -20.92 -0.22
C LYS A 249 22.40 -21.00 -1.73
#